data_AF-A0A440AVU2-F1
#
_entry.id   AF-A0A440AVU2-F1
#
_cell.length_a   1.000
_cell.length_b   1.000
_cell.length_c   1.000
_cell.angle_alpha   90.00
_cell.angle_beta   90.00
_cell.angle_gamma   90.00
#
_symmetry.space_group_name_H-M   'P 1'
#
loop_
_entity.id
_entity.type
_entity.pdbx_description
1 polymer ?
#
loop_
_entity_poly.entity_id
_entity_poly.type
_entity_poly.pdbx_seq_one_letter_code
_entity_poly.pdbx_strand_id
1 'polypeptide(L)'
;MARRFSASAEREKLDPFIVATGDASPRDQRDLMERPFFSLAKMKRAAPILYEAGEVKVEVFATPQHGMATIWDADVLIWAASQIVEAENQGLQTSRFLRFTPYQLLTAIGRATGQRDYKLLKGALTRLQSTSVRTTIRQNEHWRRHQFSWINEWEECRTRKGKVEGMEFVLPDWFYRGVIDRSLVLAIDPAYFRLTGGIERWLYRVARKHAGRQPAGWVFEVPHLHEKSGSLVRASDFALQLRRIAARQPLPGYRLQVEREAGRERLRIVPDRRLRGPVDGTVETLGTSPAADIGTSHAHLSGFRTQREQLTLWPENAIPAPNLSNNRESNSFFATASVEKQHGHKPGNGAESQPSPCSDPTRLFRGSGATEARTRPAARRLPDTDAGETS
;
A
#
# COMPACT_ATOMS: atom_id res chain seq x y z
N MET A 1 -11.60 44.58 0.34
CA MET A 1 -10.36 43.84 -0.03
C MET A 1 -10.33 42.51 0.73
N ALA A 2 -10.71 41.40 0.09
CA ALA A 2 -10.61 40.09 0.71
C ALA A 2 -9.18 39.56 0.57
N ARG A 3 -8.52 39.28 1.70
CA ARG A 3 -7.21 38.62 1.77
C ARG A 3 -7.28 37.29 1.02
N ARG A 4 -6.65 37.21 -0.16
CA ARG A 4 -6.24 35.95 -0.76
C ARG A 4 -5.26 35.31 0.22
N PHE A 5 -5.67 34.25 0.90
CA PHE A 5 -4.73 33.29 1.44
C PHE A 5 -4.02 32.66 0.23
N SER A 6 -2.94 33.28 -0.22
CA SER A 6 -1.93 32.55 -0.98
C SER A 6 -1.35 31.54 0.01
N ALA A 7 -1.91 30.34 0.05
CA ALA A 7 -1.16 29.20 0.52
C ALA A 7 0.01 29.09 -0.45
N SER A 8 1.15 29.71 -0.10
CA SER A 8 2.41 29.52 -0.81
C SER A 8 2.57 28.03 -1.04
N ALA A 9 2.53 27.63 -2.31
CA ALA A 9 2.47 26.23 -2.72
C ALA A 9 3.64 25.49 -2.05
N GLU A 10 3.45 24.25 -1.58
CA GLU A 10 4.53 23.53 -0.87
C GLU A 10 5.81 23.48 -1.71
N ARG A 11 5.66 23.50 -3.04
CA ARG A 11 6.74 23.58 -4.03
C ARG A 11 7.59 24.84 -3.98
N GLU A 12 7.04 25.99 -3.55
CA GLU A 12 7.80 27.24 -3.40
C GLU A 12 8.80 27.18 -2.24
N LYS A 13 8.63 26.23 -1.32
CA LYS A 13 9.43 26.09 -0.09
C LYS A 13 10.42 24.92 -0.14
N LEU A 14 10.43 24.15 -1.23
CA LEU A 14 11.23 22.93 -1.36
C LEU A 14 12.14 23.05 -2.58
N ASP A 15 13.39 22.64 -2.43
CA ASP A 15 14.26 22.46 -3.58
C ASP A 15 13.85 21.19 -4.34
N PRO A 16 13.74 21.26 -5.69
CA PRO A 16 13.35 20.12 -6.50
C PRO A 16 14.46 19.07 -6.57
N PHE A 17 14.12 17.83 -6.25
CA PHE A 17 14.94 16.66 -6.55
C PHE A 17 14.76 16.30 -8.03
N ILE A 18 15.80 16.57 -8.82
CA ILE A 18 15.83 16.26 -10.25
C ILE A 18 16.15 14.78 -10.43
N VAL A 19 15.22 14.02 -11.00
CA VAL A 19 15.46 12.61 -11.28
C VAL A 19 16.33 12.48 -12.53
N ALA A 20 17.64 12.31 -12.32
CA ALA A 20 18.63 12.16 -13.39
C ALA A 20 18.84 10.72 -13.85
N THR A 21 18.71 9.74 -12.94
CA THR A 21 19.11 8.34 -13.17
C THR A 21 17.89 7.47 -13.48
N GLY A 22 17.87 6.79 -14.63
CA GLY A 22 16.73 5.98 -15.06
C GLY A 22 16.72 4.52 -14.58
N ASP A 23 17.81 4.01 -13.99
CA ASP A 23 18.03 2.58 -13.74
C ASP A 23 17.97 2.18 -12.26
N ALA A 24 17.13 2.88 -11.48
CA ALA A 24 16.95 2.54 -10.08
C ALA A 24 16.21 1.21 -9.94
N SER A 25 16.83 0.25 -9.24
CA SER A 25 16.20 -1.04 -8.95
C SER A 25 14.89 -0.82 -8.16
N PRO A 26 13.75 -1.40 -8.57
CA PRO A 26 12.46 -1.10 -7.96
C PRO A 26 12.42 -1.30 -6.43
N ARG A 27 11.90 -0.31 -5.73
CA ARG A 27 11.74 -0.27 -4.27
C ARG A 27 10.30 0.08 -3.92
N ASP A 28 9.71 -0.68 -3.01
CA ASP A 28 8.36 -0.43 -2.51
C ASP A 28 8.36 -0.35 -0.98
N GLN A 29 7.48 0.50 -0.45
CA GLN A 29 7.38 0.75 0.99
C GLN A 29 6.62 -0.40 1.65
N ARG A 30 7.24 -1.03 2.66
CA ARG A 30 6.75 -2.22 3.36
C ARG A 30 5.34 -2.04 3.95
N ASP A 31 5.00 -0.84 4.42
CA ASP A 31 3.68 -0.58 4.98
C ASP A 31 2.55 -0.71 3.97
N LEU A 32 2.84 -0.44 2.69
CA LEU A 32 1.87 -0.48 1.61
C LEU A 32 1.65 -1.90 1.05
N MET A 33 2.50 -2.86 1.45
CA MET A 33 2.54 -4.18 0.80
C MET A 33 1.46 -5.16 1.24
N GLU A 34 0.92 -5.05 2.46
CA GLU A 34 -0.10 -6.00 2.97
C GLU A 34 -1.48 -5.37 3.17
N ARG A 35 -1.57 -4.05 3.38
CA ARG A 35 -2.81 -3.37 3.75
C ARG A 35 -3.49 -2.77 2.51
N PRO A 36 -4.82 -2.65 2.50
CA PRO A 36 -5.56 -2.23 1.32
C PRO A 36 -5.55 -0.70 1.19
N PHE A 37 -4.47 -0.16 0.63
CA PHE A 37 -4.34 1.27 0.34
C PHE A 37 -4.87 1.70 -1.03
N PHE A 38 -5.13 0.72 -1.91
CA PHE A 38 -5.47 0.94 -3.31
C PHE A 38 -6.62 0.04 -3.75
N SER A 39 -7.42 0.51 -4.71
CA SER A 39 -8.38 -0.34 -5.40
C SER A 39 -7.68 -1.41 -6.23
N LEU A 40 -8.11 -2.67 -6.08
CA LEU A 40 -7.61 -3.80 -6.88
C LEU A 40 -8.36 -3.97 -8.21
N ALA A 41 -9.44 -3.22 -8.43
CA ALA A 41 -10.20 -3.23 -9.67
C ALA A 41 -9.70 -2.15 -10.64
N LYS A 42 -9.71 -2.45 -11.95
CA LYS A 42 -9.46 -1.44 -13.00
C LYS A 42 -10.60 -0.42 -13.11
N MET A 43 -11.80 -0.81 -12.68
CA MET A 43 -12.98 0.03 -12.68
C MET A 43 -12.93 1.07 -11.56
N LYS A 44 -13.57 2.21 -11.80
CA LYS A 44 -13.69 3.30 -10.81
C LYS A 44 -14.35 2.78 -9.53
N ARG A 45 -13.65 2.89 -8.41
CA ARG A 45 -14.18 2.62 -7.06
C ARG A 45 -14.44 3.93 -6.34
N ALA A 46 -15.69 4.18 -5.97
CA ALA A 46 -16.07 5.29 -5.09
C ALA A 46 -16.32 4.83 -3.65
N ALA A 47 -16.66 3.56 -3.45
CA ALA A 47 -16.85 2.97 -2.12
C ALA A 47 -15.53 2.99 -1.33
N PRO A 48 -15.55 3.42 -0.05
CA PRO A 48 -14.33 3.50 0.75
C PRO A 48 -13.71 2.13 1.00
N ILE A 49 -12.44 2.12 1.39
CA ILE A 49 -11.81 0.97 2.05
C ILE A 49 -11.76 1.31 3.53
N LEU A 50 -12.34 0.45 4.37
CA LEU A 50 -12.25 0.53 5.82
C LEU A 50 -11.62 -0.79 6.27
N TYR A 51 -10.40 -0.72 6.80
CA TYR A 51 -9.64 -1.89 7.22
C TYR A 51 -9.16 -1.69 8.66
N GLU A 52 -9.35 -2.71 9.47
CA GLU A 52 -8.94 -2.73 10.88
C GLU A 52 -8.36 -4.11 11.19
N ALA A 53 -7.17 -4.14 11.78
CA ALA A 53 -6.53 -5.37 12.25
C ALA A 53 -5.67 -5.05 13.48
N GLY A 54 -6.09 -5.54 14.65
CA GLY A 54 -5.49 -5.15 15.92
C GLY A 54 -5.58 -3.63 16.13
N GLU A 55 -4.45 -3.00 16.42
CA GLU A 55 -4.36 -1.54 16.63
C GLU A 55 -4.22 -0.74 15.32
N VAL A 56 -4.07 -1.43 14.19
CA VAL A 56 -3.89 -0.81 12.87
C VAL A 56 -5.24 -0.54 12.23
N LYS A 57 -5.51 0.73 11.92
CA LYS A 57 -6.64 1.18 11.11
C LYS A 57 -6.13 1.85 9.84
N VAL A 58 -6.76 1.53 8.72
CA VAL A 58 -6.53 2.14 7.41
C VAL A 58 -7.89 2.46 6.79
N GLU A 59 -8.11 3.73 6.50
CA GLU A 59 -9.30 4.21 5.81
C GLU A 59 -8.88 4.91 4.53
N VAL A 60 -9.48 4.54 3.40
CA VAL A 60 -9.19 5.15 2.10
C VAL A 60 -10.49 5.65 1.49
N PHE A 61 -10.53 6.94 1.21
CA PHE A 61 -11.68 7.64 0.65
C PHE A 61 -11.37 8.14 -0.74
N ALA A 62 -12.38 8.07 -1.60
CA ALA A 62 -12.32 8.48 -3.00
C ALA A 62 -13.19 9.71 -3.25
N THR A 63 -12.82 10.50 -4.25
CA THR A 63 -13.74 11.50 -4.81
C THR A 63 -14.68 10.84 -5.83
N PRO A 64 -15.97 11.23 -5.91
CA PRO A 64 -16.90 10.68 -6.89
C PRO A 64 -16.44 10.87 -8.35
N GLN A 65 -15.76 11.98 -8.64
CA GLN A 65 -15.31 12.38 -9.97
C GLN A 65 -14.20 11.45 -10.49
N HIS A 66 -13.15 11.25 -9.69
CA HIS A 66 -11.95 10.52 -10.13
C HIS A 66 -11.90 9.07 -9.64
N GLY A 67 -12.61 8.76 -8.55
CA GLY A 67 -12.51 7.48 -7.85
C GLY A 67 -11.20 7.33 -7.06
N MET A 68 -11.04 6.15 -6.46
CA MET A 68 -9.88 5.79 -5.66
C MET A 68 -8.67 5.49 -6.54
N ALA A 69 -7.48 5.83 -6.05
CA ALA A 69 -6.21 5.34 -6.60
C ALA A 69 -6.21 3.81 -6.65
N THR A 70 -5.79 3.28 -7.79
CA THR A 70 -5.74 1.85 -8.07
C THR A 70 -4.34 1.32 -7.82
N ILE A 71 -4.20 -0.01 -7.72
CA ILE A 71 -2.89 -0.64 -7.53
C ILE A 71 -1.91 -0.40 -8.69
N TRP A 72 -2.40 -0.04 -9.89
CA TRP A 72 -1.54 0.39 -11.00
C TRP A 72 -1.04 1.84 -10.83
N ASP A 73 -1.73 2.66 -10.05
CA ASP A 73 -1.27 4.02 -9.75
C ASP A 73 -0.11 3.99 -8.73
N ALA A 74 -0.07 2.95 -7.88
CA ALA A 74 1.05 2.70 -6.96
C ALA A 74 2.40 2.55 -7.67
N ASP A 75 2.43 2.24 -8.97
CA ASP A 75 3.66 2.16 -9.76
C ASP A 75 4.43 3.49 -9.77
N VAL A 76 3.71 4.61 -9.74
CA VAL A 76 4.32 5.95 -9.63
C VAL A 76 5.05 6.10 -8.30
N LEU A 77 4.47 5.58 -7.20
CA LEU A 77 5.06 5.64 -5.87
C LEU A 77 6.26 4.69 -5.74
N ILE A 78 6.16 3.49 -6.31
CA ILE A 78 7.27 2.54 -6.39
C ILE A 78 8.44 3.17 -7.15
N TRP A 79 8.17 3.76 -8.31
CA TRP A 79 9.18 4.48 -9.07
C TRP A 79 9.81 5.61 -8.25
N ALA A 80 8.99 6.48 -7.64
CA ALA A 80 9.48 7.60 -6.83
C ALA A 80 10.37 7.14 -5.67
N ALA A 81 9.95 6.09 -4.94
CA ALA A 81 10.74 5.50 -3.86
C ALA A 81 12.07 4.94 -4.36
N SER A 82 12.07 4.30 -5.52
CA SER A 82 13.28 3.77 -6.16
C SER A 82 14.29 4.88 -6.45
N GLN A 83 13.83 6.01 -6.98
CA GLN A 83 14.70 7.14 -7.30
C GLN A 83 15.29 7.81 -6.05
N ILE A 84 14.48 7.98 -5.00
CA ILE A 84 14.94 8.57 -3.74
C ILE A 84 16.00 7.66 -3.10
N VAL A 85 15.72 6.36 -3.00
CA VAL A 85 16.67 5.40 -2.39
C VAL A 85 17.97 5.33 -3.18
N GLU A 86 17.90 5.33 -4.51
CA GLU A 86 19.08 5.31 -5.36
C GLU A 86 19.94 6.58 -5.18
N ALA A 87 19.32 7.75 -5.16
CA ALA A 87 20.02 9.01 -4.90
C ALA A 87 20.67 9.04 -3.50
N GLU A 88 19.96 8.55 -2.46
CA GLU A 88 20.52 8.41 -1.11
C GLU A 88 21.70 7.44 -1.07
N ASN A 89 21.65 6.34 -1.81
CA ASN A 89 22.77 5.40 -1.92
C ASN A 89 24.01 6.03 -2.57
N GLN A 90 23.79 6.96 -3.50
CA GLN A 90 24.85 7.74 -4.15
C GLN A 90 25.31 8.95 -3.30
N GLY A 91 24.74 9.15 -2.11
CA GLY A 91 25.05 10.28 -1.23
C GLY A 91 24.56 11.63 -1.75
N LEU A 92 23.55 11.62 -2.63
CA LEU A 92 22.92 12.83 -3.14
C LEU A 92 21.82 13.29 -2.18
N GLN A 93 21.65 14.60 -2.05
CA GLN A 93 20.56 15.17 -1.27
C GLN A 93 19.22 14.92 -1.98
N THR A 94 18.27 14.33 -1.26
CA THR A 94 16.93 14.06 -1.77
C THR A 94 15.88 15.05 -1.25
N SER A 95 14.74 15.08 -1.94
CA SER A 95 13.59 15.93 -1.59
C SER A 95 12.29 15.20 -1.92
N ARG A 96 11.23 15.53 -1.17
CA ARG A 96 9.86 15.06 -1.46
C ARG A 96 9.24 15.75 -2.68
N PHE A 97 9.87 16.80 -3.20
CA PHE A 97 9.48 17.48 -4.42
C PHE A 97 10.29 16.93 -5.60
N LEU A 98 9.65 16.16 -6.48
CA LEU A 98 10.29 15.50 -7.62
C LEU A 98 10.02 16.27 -8.91
N ARG A 99 11.07 16.44 -9.73
CA ARG A 99 10.98 16.89 -11.12
C ARG A 99 11.54 15.83 -12.05
N PHE A 100 10.78 15.47 -13.08
CA PHE A 100 11.09 14.35 -13.97
C PHE A 100 10.44 14.52 -15.34
N THR A 101 10.85 13.71 -16.31
CA THR A 101 10.13 13.61 -17.59
C THR A 101 9.16 12.42 -17.57
N PRO A 102 7.96 12.53 -18.18
CA PRO A 102 7.03 11.41 -18.29
C PRO A 102 7.66 10.18 -18.96
N TYR A 103 8.57 10.41 -19.91
CA TYR A 103 9.31 9.35 -20.60
C TYR A 103 10.15 8.51 -19.64
N GLN A 104 10.91 9.14 -18.72
CA GLN A 104 11.72 8.43 -17.72
C GLN A 104 10.85 7.55 -16.83
N LEU A 105 9.76 8.11 -16.26
CA LEU A 105 8.86 7.36 -15.38
C LEU A 105 8.26 6.16 -16.11
N LEU A 106 7.65 6.39 -17.28
CA LEU A 106 6.94 5.35 -18.01
C LEU A 106 7.86 4.23 -18.46
N THR A 107 9.06 4.58 -18.94
CA THR A 107 10.08 3.61 -19.34
C THR A 107 10.52 2.77 -18.14
N ALA A 108 10.80 3.40 -16.99
CA ALA A 108 11.25 2.72 -15.77
C ALA A 108 10.22 1.72 -15.22
N ILE A 109 8.91 2.03 -15.34
CA ILE A 109 7.83 1.11 -14.94
C ILE A 109 7.36 0.19 -16.07
N GLY A 110 8.11 0.11 -17.18
CA GLY A 110 7.83 -0.80 -18.30
C GLY A 110 6.52 -0.52 -19.05
N ARG A 111 6.09 0.75 -19.11
CA ARG A 111 4.92 1.19 -19.88
C ARG A 111 5.31 1.82 -21.21
N ALA A 112 4.39 1.80 -22.17
CA ALA A 112 4.56 2.51 -23.42
C ALA A 112 4.61 4.02 -23.19
N THR A 113 5.25 4.75 -24.11
CA THR A 113 5.52 6.19 -24.01
C THR A 113 4.70 7.02 -25.01
N GLY A 114 3.56 6.47 -25.46
CA GLY A 114 2.67 7.13 -26.40
C GLY A 114 1.73 8.15 -25.72
N GLN A 115 1.02 8.93 -26.54
CA GLN A 115 0.04 9.92 -26.06
C GLN A 115 -1.02 9.32 -25.12
N ARG A 116 -1.44 8.08 -25.39
CA ARG A 116 -2.39 7.34 -24.55
C ARG A 116 -1.85 7.14 -23.14
N ASP A 117 -0.63 6.64 -23.01
CA ASP A 117 0.00 6.37 -21.71
C ASP A 117 0.29 7.65 -20.94
N TYR A 118 0.60 8.74 -21.64
CA TYR A 118 0.76 10.05 -21.02
C TYR A 118 -0.58 10.54 -20.43
N LYS A 119 -1.69 10.34 -21.15
CA LYS A 119 -3.04 10.63 -20.62
C LYS A 119 -3.38 9.73 -19.42
N LEU A 120 -3.00 8.45 -19.46
CA LEU A 120 -3.18 7.52 -18.34
C LEU A 120 -2.37 7.93 -17.11
N LEU A 121 -1.12 8.39 -17.30
CA LEU A 121 -0.28 8.94 -16.24
C LEU A 121 -0.92 10.15 -15.56
N LYS A 122 -1.43 11.12 -16.33
CA LYS A 122 -2.17 12.27 -15.77
C LYS A 122 -3.39 11.83 -14.95
N GLY A 123 -4.12 10.84 -15.45
CA GLY A 123 -5.24 10.24 -14.73
C GLY A 123 -4.81 9.55 -13.42
N ALA A 124 -3.65 8.88 -13.43
CA ALA A 124 -3.05 8.28 -12.24
C ALA A 124 -2.66 9.34 -11.19
N LEU A 125 -1.96 10.40 -11.61
CA LEU A 125 -1.58 11.51 -10.73
C LEU A 125 -2.81 12.19 -10.11
N THR A 126 -3.87 12.39 -10.90
CA THR A 126 -5.13 12.96 -10.41
C THR A 126 -5.83 12.05 -9.40
N ARG A 127 -5.85 10.72 -9.63
CA ARG A 127 -6.38 9.76 -8.64
C ARG A 127 -5.53 9.69 -7.37
N LEU A 128 -4.21 9.73 -7.49
CA LEU A 128 -3.29 9.75 -6.34
C LEU A 128 -3.48 11.01 -5.49
N GLN A 129 -3.66 12.17 -6.13
CA GLN A 129 -3.92 13.43 -5.44
C GLN A 129 -5.29 13.49 -4.78
N SER A 130 -6.33 12.96 -5.44
CA SER A 130 -7.71 13.03 -4.94
C SER A 130 -8.08 11.90 -3.97
N THR A 131 -7.22 10.91 -3.75
CA THR A 131 -7.44 9.83 -2.78
C THR A 131 -6.97 10.27 -1.40
N SER A 132 -7.86 10.23 -0.42
CA SER A 132 -7.55 10.58 0.98
C SER A 132 -7.35 9.31 1.80
N VAL A 133 -6.22 9.22 2.48
CA VAL A 133 -5.84 8.10 3.33
C VAL A 133 -5.79 8.57 4.78
N ARG A 134 -6.41 7.80 5.68
CA ARG A 134 -6.24 7.95 7.13
C ARG A 134 -5.66 6.67 7.69
N THR A 135 -4.62 6.77 8.52
CA THR A 135 -4.01 5.59 9.13
C THR A 135 -3.43 5.83 10.52
N THR A 136 -3.43 4.77 11.31
CA THR A 136 -2.71 4.67 12.60
C THR A 136 -1.32 4.05 12.46
N ILE A 137 -0.88 3.71 11.24
CA ILE A 137 0.43 3.12 11.00
C ILE A 137 1.54 4.13 11.32
N ARG A 138 2.55 3.65 12.07
CA ARG A 138 3.68 4.44 12.58
C ARG A 138 3.24 5.60 13.46
N GLN A 139 2.19 5.37 14.25
CA GLN A 139 1.89 6.23 15.40
C GLN A 139 3.06 6.16 16.37
N ASN A 140 3.78 7.28 16.49
CA ASN A 140 4.74 7.48 17.57
C ASN A 140 3.97 7.84 18.86
N GLU A 141 4.69 8.10 19.95
CA GLU A 141 4.16 8.44 21.30
C GLU A 141 3.07 9.51 21.31
N HIS A 142 3.01 10.35 20.26
CA HIS A 142 1.89 11.24 20.00
C HIS A 142 0.82 10.51 19.18
N TRP A 143 -0.26 10.06 19.83
CA TRP A 143 -1.49 9.42 19.32
C TRP A 143 -2.24 10.21 18.22
N ARG A 144 -1.56 10.63 17.16
CA ARG A 144 -2.15 11.37 16.04
C ARG A 144 -2.38 10.42 14.87
N ARG A 145 -3.60 10.42 14.32
CA ARG A 145 -3.88 9.75 13.05
C ARG A 145 -3.24 10.56 11.93
N HIS A 146 -2.50 9.89 11.05
CA HIS A 146 -2.00 10.53 9.84
C HIS A 146 -3.12 10.59 8.81
N GLN A 147 -3.34 11.77 8.23
CA GLN A 147 -4.23 11.97 7.09
C GLN A 147 -3.43 12.63 5.96
N PHE A 148 -3.45 12.03 4.78
CA PHE A 148 -2.70 12.52 3.62
C PHE A 148 -3.33 12.08 2.30
N SER A 149 -2.94 12.71 1.20
CA SER A 149 -3.10 12.20 -0.17
C SER A 149 -1.76 11.65 -0.68
N TRP A 150 -1.78 10.70 -1.62
CA TRP A 150 -0.54 10.10 -2.13
C TRP A 150 0.35 11.08 -2.88
N ILE A 151 -0.24 12.13 -3.42
CA ILE A 151 0.41 13.28 -4.02
C ILE A 151 -0.26 14.53 -3.46
N ASN A 152 0.50 15.46 -2.92
CA ASN A 152 -0.04 16.72 -2.40
C ASN A 152 -0.33 17.68 -3.56
N GLU A 153 0.67 17.86 -4.43
CA GLU A 153 0.63 18.76 -5.57
C GLU A 153 1.29 18.11 -6.77
N TRP A 154 0.82 18.39 -7.98
CA TRP A 154 1.52 18.03 -9.22
C TRP A 154 1.20 19.02 -10.34
N GLU A 155 2.16 19.25 -11.23
CA GLU A 155 2.01 20.13 -12.39
C GLU A 155 2.75 19.62 -13.63
N GLU A 156 2.31 20.09 -14.80
CA GLU A 156 3.02 19.93 -16.06
C GLU A 156 3.93 21.13 -16.29
N CYS A 157 5.24 20.92 -16.38
CA CYS A 157 6.16 21.97 -16.78
C CYS A 157 6.02 22.19 -18.28
N ARG A 158 5.58 23.38 -18.70
CA ARG A 158 5.47 23.76 -20.11
C ARG A 158 6.43 24.90 -20.43
N THR A 159 7.17 24.77 -21.52
CA THR A 159 7.90 25.91 -22.11
C THR A 159 6.90 27.03 -22.44
N ARG A 160 7.37 28.27 -22.51
CA ARG A 160 6.61 29.43 -23.04
C ARG A 160 6.00 29.19 -24.44
N LYS A 161 6.56 28.25 -25.21
CA LYS A 161 6.06 27.80 -26.52
C LYS A 161 5.03 26.65 -26.46
N GLY A 162 4.60 26.23 -25.26
CA GLY A 162 3.57 25.21 -25.04
C GLY A 162 4.05 23.75 -25.03
N LYS A 163 5.35 23.47 -25.23
CA LYS A 163 5.92 22.12 -25.18
C LYS A 163 6.02 21.64 -23.72
N VAL A 164 5.56 20.43 -23.42
CA VAL A 164 5.74 19.82 -22.10
C VAL A 164 7.22 19.44 -21.94
N GLU A 165 7.91 20.11 -21.03
CA GLU A 165 9.32 19.85 -20.68
C GLU A 165 9.45 18.75 -19.62
N GLY A 166 8.46 18.63 -18.75
CA GLY A 166 8.48 17.67 -17.66
C GLY A 166 7.21 17.66 -16.84
N MET A 167 7.26 16.91 -15.76
CA MET A 167 6.25 16.88 -14.71
C MET A 167 6.93 17.04 -13.37
N GLU A 168 6.13 17.56 -12.44
CA GLU A 168 6.53 17.83 -11.08
C GLU A 168 5.47 17.27 -10.15
N PHE A 169 5.88 16.67 -9.03
CA PHE A 169 4.94 16.38 -7.94
C PHE A 169 5.60 16.44 -6.57
N VAL A 170 4.77 16.66 -5.55
CA VAL A 170 5.15 16.64 -4.14
C VAL A 170 4.55 15.42 -3.46
N LEU A 171 5.42 14.58 -2.90
CA LEU A 171 5.02 13.46 -2.07
C LEU A 171 4.61 13.93 -0.66
N PRO A 172 3.66 13.24 -0.01
CA PRO A 172 3.35 13.49 1.38
C PRO A 172 4.55 13.12 2.26
N ASP A 173 4.75 13.91 3.31
CA ASP A 173 5.81 13.71 4.29
C ASP A 173 5.80 12.29 4.90
N TRP A 174 4.62 11.72 5.17
CA TRP A 174 4.47 10.35 5.68
C TRP A 174 5.08 9.28 4.76
N PHE A 175 4.89 9.42 3.44
CA PHE A 175 5.45 8.49 2.46
C PHE A 175 6.96 8.69 2.36
N TYR A 176 7.39 9.96 2.20
CA TYR A 176 8.80 10.31 2.08
C TYR A 176 9.64 9.80 3.27
N ARG A 177 9.21 10.07 4.51
CA ARG A 177 9.87 9.54 5.72
C ARG A 177 9.94 8.01 5.71
N GLY A 178 8.91 7.36 5.17
CA GLY A 178 8.89 5.91 5.01
C GLY A 178 9.86 5.34 3.99
N VAL A 179 10.24 6.14 3.01
CA VAL A 179 11.23 5.76 1.99
C VAL A 179 12.65 6.03 2.51
N ILE A 180 12.86 7.13 3.22
CA ILE A 180 14.14 7.46 3.84
C ILE A 180 14.53 6.44 4.92
N ASP A 181 13.57 5.94 5.69
CA ASP A 181 13.81 4.82 6.60
C ASP A 181 14.02 3.51 5.83
N ARG A 182 15.30 3.15 5.64
CA ARG A 182 15.72 1.94 4.91
C ARG A 182 15.13 0.64 5.47
N SER A 183 14.76 0.59 6.75
CA SER A 183 14.13 -0.61 7.35
C SER A 183 12.70 -0.86 6.82
N LEU A 184 12.07 0.19 6.28
CA LEU A 184 10.69 0.20 5.80
C LEU A 184 10.57 0.12 4.29
N VAL A 185 11.67 -0.13 3.58
CA VAL A 185 11.71 -0.30 2.13
C VAL A 185 12.16 -1.71 1.77
N LEU A 186 11.55 -2.29 0.73
CA LEU A 186 11.93 -3.58 0.17
C LEU A 186 12.17 -3.48 -1.33
N ALA A 187 13.29 -4.07 -1.78
CA ALA A 187 13.54 -4.33 -3.18
C ALA A 187 12.49 -5.29 -3.74
N ILE A 188 11.95 -4.98 -4.92
CA ILE A 188 11.03 -5.84 -5.66
C ILE A 188 11.62 -6.21 -7.02
N ASP A 189 11.14 -7.31 -7.57
CA ASP A 189 11.53 -7.80 -8.89
C ASP A 189 10.95 -6.88 -9.98
N PRO A 190 11.76 -6.39 -10.94
CA PRO A 190 11.26 -5.57 -12.05
C PRO A 190 10.13 -6.22 -12.86
N ALA A 191 10.06 -7.56 -12.89
CA ALA A 191 8.97 -8.31 -13.50
C ALA A 191 7.60 -8.03 -12.86
N TYR A 192 7.55 -7.45 -11.65
CA TYR A 192 6.33 -6.98 -11.00
C TYR A 192 5.50 -6.10 -11.94
N PHE A 193 6.12 -5.20 -12.69
CA PHE A 193 5.39 -4.27 -13.55
C PHE A 193 4.63 -4.97 -14.69
N ARG A 194 5.03 -6.19 -15.07
CA ARG A 194 4.36 -7.02 -16.09
C ARG A 194 3.09 -7.70 -15.58
N LEU A 195 2.83 -7.71 -14.27
CA LEU A 195 1.61 -8.29 -13.69
C LEU A 195 0.38 -7.50 -14.12
N THR A 196 -0.61 -8.18 -14.70
CA THR A 196 -1.75 -7.53 -15.34
C THR A 196 -2.99 -7.46 -14.44
N GLY A 197 -3.12 -8.37 -13.48
CA GLY A 197 -4.24 -8.44 -12.53
C GLY A 197 -3.99 -7.64 -11.24
N GLY A 198 -5.03 -6.98 -10.72
CA GLY A 198 -4.89 -6.22 -9.48
C GLY A 198 -4.67 -7.09 -8.24
N ILE A 199 -5.35 -8.23 -8.15
CA ILE A 199 -5.11 -9.22 -7.09
C ILE A 199 -3.73 -9.87 -7.23
N GLU A 200 -3.23 -10.09 -8.46
CA GLU A 200 -1.87 -10.60 -8.70
C GLU A 200 -0.81 -9.64 -8.16
N ARG A 201 -0.94 -8.35 -8.49
CA ARG A 201 -0.02 -7.30 -8.02
C ARG A 201 -0.04 -7.18 -6.50
N TRP A 202 -1.23 -7.19 -5.89
CA TRP A 202 -1.36 -7.13 -4.44
C TRP A 202 -0.76 -8.38 -3.78
N LEU A 203 -1.05 -9.56 -4.32
CA LEU A 203 -0.55 -10.83 -3.79
C LEU A 203 0.98 -10.93 -3.88
N TYR A 204 1.60 -10.38 -4.93
CA TYR A 204 3.05 -10.25 -5.03
C TYR A 204 3.63 -9.46 -3.84
N ARG A 205 3.01 -8.32 -3.50
CA ARG A 205 3.48 -7.45 -2.41
C ARG A 205 3.33 -8.14 -1.05
N VAL A 206 2.20 -8.83 -0.84
CA VAL A 206 1.98 -9.69 0.34
C VAL A 206 3.05 -10.78 0.42
N ALA A 207 3.32 -11.50 -0.68
CA ALA A 207 4.36 -12.52 -0.75
C ALA A 207 5.73 -11.93 -0.38
N ARG A 208 6.07 -10.77 -0.95
CA ARG A 208 7.35 -10.11 -0.70
C ARG A 208 7.55 -9.70 0.75
N LYS A 209 6.50 -9.21 1.40
CA LYS A 209 6.53 -8.80 2.81
C LYS A 209 6.60 -9.98 3.77
N HIS A 210 5.81 -11.04 3.55
CA HIS A 210 5.66 -12.13 4.52
C HIS A 210 6.54 -13.33 4.22
N ALA A 211 6.47 -13.86 3.00
CA ALA A 211 7.30 -15.01 2.62
C ALA A 211 8.76 -14.57 2.40
N GLY A 212 8.98 -13.39 1.83
CA GLY A 212 10.33 -12.83 1.64
C GLY A 212 11.28 -13.83 0.97
N ARG A 213 12.34 -14.24 1.68
CA ARG A 213 13.26 -15.31 1.26
C ARG A 213 13.17 -16.57 2.14
N GLN A 214 12.12 -16.68 2.96
CA GLN A 214 11.96 -17.75 3.94
C GLN A 214 11.78 -19.11 3.24
N PRO A 215 12.65 -20.10 3.51
CA PRO A 215 12.62 -21.39 2.80
C PRO A 215 11.32 -22.18 2.96
N ALA A 216 10.63 -22.02 4.09
CA ALA A 216 9.34 -22.64 4.40
C ALA A 216 8.14 -21.91 3.77
N GLY A 217 8.37 -20.67 3.27
CA GLY A 217 7.33 -19.79 2.78
C GLY A 217 6.39 -19.28 3.88
N TRP A 218 5.23 -18.80 3.46
CA TRP A 218 4.16 -18.31 4.32
C TRP A 218 2.83 -18.90 3.90
N VAL A 219 1.94 -19.18 4.86
CA VAL A 219 0.60 -19.72 4.61
C VAL A 219 -0.45 -18.72 5.06
N PHE A 220 -1.46 -18.50 4.24
CA PHE A 220 -2.65 -17.71 4.63
C PHE A 220 -3.93 -18.52 4.43
N GLU A 221 -4.90 -18.33 5.31
CA GLU A 221 -6.28 -18.73 5.01
C GLU A 221 -6.86 -17.80 3.94
N VAL A 222 -7.57 -18.37 2.96
CA VAL A 222 -8.14 -17.58 1.85
C VAL A 222 -9.12 -16.49 2.33
N PRO A 223 -10.01 -16.73 3.32
CA PRO A 223 -10.86 -15.68 3.87
C PRO A 223 -10.06 -14.50 4.45
N HIS A 224 -8.94 -14.78 5.12
CA HIS A 224 -8.09 -13.74 5.69
C HIS A 224 -7.38 -12.91 4.60
N LEU A 225 -6.95 -13.54 3.51
CA LEU A 225 -6.45 -12.80 2.34
C LEU A 225 -7.53 -11.91 1.72
N HIS A 226 -8.77 -12.38 1.65
CA HIS A 226 -9.87 -11.60 1.10
C HIS A 226 -10.09 -10.31 1.90
N GLU A 227 -10.13 -10.41 3.22
CA GLU A 227 -10.23 -9.27 4.13
C GLU A 227 -9.02 -8.31 4.01
N LYS A 228 -7.78 -8.84 4.09
CA LYS A 228 -6.54 -8.05 3.89
C LYS A 228 -6.50 -7.32 2.55
N SER A 229 -7.10 -7.90 1.51
CA SER A 229 -7.09 -7.32 0.16
C SER A 229 -7.99 -6.09 0.03
N GLY A 230 -8.99 -5.92 0.92
CA GLY A 230 -10.02 -4.89 0.79
C GLY A 230 -10.85 -5.01 -0.51
N SER A 231 -10.86 -6.19 -1.15
CA SER A 231 -11.57 -6.44 -2.40
C SER A 231 -13.09 -6.47 -2.20
N LEU A 232 -13.83 -5.88 -3.14
CA LEU A 232 -15.30 -5.91 -3.17
C LEU A 232 -15.85 -7.16 -3.86
N VAL A 233 -14.98 -7.99 -4.43
CA VAL A 233 -15.37 -9.24 -5.10
C VAL A 233 -15.89 -10.22 -4.05
N ARG A 234 -16.90 -11.02 -4.40
CA ARG A 234 -17.42 -12.09 -3.52
C ARG A 234 -16.30 -13.04 -3.10
N ALA A 235 -16.31 -13.50 -1.86
CA ALA A 235 -15.25 -14.37 -1.34
C ALA A 235 -15.02 -15.63 -2.19
N SER A 236 -16.09 -16.23 -2.74
CA SER A 236 -16.01 -17.37 -3.66
C SER A 236 -15.27 -17.05 -4.97
N ASP A 237 -15.55 -15.89 -5.55
CA ASP A 237 -14.93 -15.42 -6.78
C ASP A 237 -13.48 -15.02 -6.54
N PHE A 238 -13.19 -14.42 -5.38
CA PHE A 238 -11.83 -14.14 -4.93
C PHE A 238 -11.01 -15.42 -4.79
N ALA A 239 -11.55 -16.45 -4.12
CA ALA A 239 -10.92 -17.76 -4.01
C ALA A 239 -10.68 -18.40 -5.39
N LEU A 240 -11.66 -18.30 -6.30
CA LEU A 240 -11.50 -18.76 -7.69
C LEU A 240 -10.37 -18.02 -8.42
N GLN A 241 -10.26 -16.70 -8.24
CA GLN A 241 -9.17 -15.92 -8.80
C GLN A 241 -7.82 -16.35 -8.23
N LEU A 242 -7.70 -16.56 -6.91
CA LEU A 242 -6.47 -17.09 -6.31
C LEU A 242 -6.06 -18.44 -6.89
N ARG A 243 -7.01 -19.36 -7.09
CA ARG A 243 -6.73 -20.64 -7.76
C ARG A 243 -6.23 -20.47 -9.19
N ARG A 244 -6.84 -19.56 -9.97
CA ARG A 244 -6.40 -19.24 -11.34
C ARG A 244 -5.01 -18.62 -11.38
N ILE A 245 -4.66 -17.81 -10.37
CA ILE A 245 -3.31 -17.25 -10.23
C ILE A 245 -2.34 -18.37 -9.86
N ALA A 246 -2.69 -19.21 -8.88
CA ALA A 246 -1.86 -20.34 -8.47
C ALA A 246 -1.65 -21.36 -9.60
N ALA A 247 -2.64 -21.60 -10.45
CA ALA A 247 -2.47 -22.47 -11.62
C ALA A 247 -1.50 -21.89 -12.66
N ARG A 248 -1.51 -20.58 -12.88
CA ARG A 248 -0.65 -19.89 -13.87
C ARG A 248 0.75 -19.56 -13.34
N GLN A 249 0.93 -19.47 -12.02
CA GLN A 249 2.18 -19.08 -11.35
C GLN A 249 2.81 -17.78 -11.90
N PRO A 250 2.08 -16.65 -12.03
CA PRO A 250 2.61 -15.45 -12.65
C PRO A 250 3.53 -14.62 -11.73
N LEU A 251 3.58 -14.95 -10.43
CA LEU A 251 4.30 -14.15 -9.43
C LEU A 251 5.82 -14.34 -9.55
N PRO A 252 6.58 -13.30 -9.93
CA PRO A 252 8.03 -13.45 -10.07
C PRO A 252 8.67 -13.79 -8.72
N GLY A 253 9.57 -14.79 -8.70
CA GLY A 253 10.27 -15.20 -7.49
C GLY A 253 9.43 -15.98 -6.46
N TYR A 254 8.15 -16.27 -6.72
CA TYR A 254 7.29 -17.01 -5.79
C TYR A 254 6.47 -18.09 -6.49
N ARG A 255 6.27 -19.22 -5.81
CA ARG A 255 5.26 -20.22 -6.17
C ARG A 255 4.12 -20.22 -5.19
N LEU A 256 2.93 -20.43 -5.72
CA LEU A 256 1.68 -20.52 -4.99
C LEU A 256 1.19 -21.96 -4.96
N GLN A 257 0.78 -22.44 -3.79
CA GLN A 257 0.19 -23.76 -3.62
C GLN A 257 -1.13 -23.59 -2.89
N VAL A 258 -2.20 -24.11 -3.49
CA VAL A 258 -3.52 -24.12 -2.85
C VAL A 258 -3.64 -25.43 -2.07
N GLU A 259 -3.81 -25.31 -0.77
CA GLU A 259 -3.99 -26.44 0.15
C GLU A 259 -5.46 -26.47 0.60
N ARG A 260 -6.03 -27.67 0.68
CA ARG A 260 -7.39 -27.87 1.20
C ARG A 260 -7.32 -28.91 2.30
N GLU A 261 -7.67 -28.49 3.51
CA GLU A 261 -7.64 -29.35 4.70
C GLU A 261 -8.92 -29.07 5.51
N ALA A 262 -9.69 -30.12 5.82
CA ALA A 262 -10.90 -30.04 6.65
C ALA A 262 -11.90 -28.93 6.21
N GLY A 263 -12.09 -28.76 4.90
CA GLY A 263 -13.01 -27.76 4.33
C GLY A 263 -12.47 -26.32 4.33
N ARG A 264 -11.26 -26.07 4.83
CA ARG A 264 -10.60 -24.76 4.76
C ARG A 264 -9.62 -24.71 3.59
N GLU A 265 -9.71 -23.64 2.79
CA GLU A 265 -8.80 -23.38 1.69
C GLU A 265 -7.69 -22.43 2.17
N ARG A 266 -6.44 -22.85 1.99
CA ARG A 266 -5.23 -22.10 2.36
C ARG A 266 -4.37 -21.87 1.13
N LEU A 267 -3.67 -20.75 1.11
CA LEU A 267 -2.70 -20.42 0.09
C LEU A 267 -1.30 -20.40 0.73
N ARG A 268 -0.46 -21.37 0.37
CA ARG A 268 0.95 -21.36 0.68
C ARG A 268 1.71 -20.62 -0.41
N ILE A 269 2.58 -19.72 0.00
CA ILE A 269 3.45 -18.91 -0.84
C ILE A 269 4.89 -19.24 -0.49
N VAL A 270 5.63 -19.83 -1.41
CA VAL A 270 7.04 -20.20 -1.20
C VAL A 270 7.94 -19.43 -2.18
N PRO A 271 9.13 -18.97 -1.76
CA PRO A 271 10.10 -18.42 -2.70
C PRO A 271 10.50 -19.47 -3.74
N ASP A 272 10.50 -19.10 -5.02
CA ASP A 272 10.94 -20.00 -6.09
C ASP A 272 12.48 -20.10 -6.08
N ARG A 273 13.00 -21.21 -5.56
CA ARG A 273 14.44 -21.47 -5.47
C ARG A 273 15.10 -21.66 -6.84
N ARG A 274 14.34 -21.86 -7.93
CA ARG A 274 14.87 -22.03 -9.29
C ARG A 274 15.28 -20.71 -9.94
N LEU A 275 14.83 -19.58 -9.41
CA LEU A 275 15.21 -18.24 -9.86
C LEU A 275 16.41 -17.69 -9.07
N ARG A 276 17.35 -18.55 -8.65
CA ARG A 276 18.72 -18.12 -8.30
C ARG A 276 19.50 -17.82 -9.59
N GLY A 277 19.00 -16.89 -10.41
CA GLY A 277 19.85 -16.16 -11.34
C GLY A 277 20.45 -14.97 -10.58
N PRO A 278 21.69 -14.55 -10.89
CA PRO A 278 22.32 -13.43 -10.18
C PRO A 278 21.54 -12.16 -10.51
N VAL A 279 20.83 -11.63 -9.52
CA VAL A 279 20.43 -10.21 -9.52
C VAL A 279 21.23 -9.45 -8.46
N ASP A 280 22.36 -10.04 -8.07
CA ASP A 280 23.54 -9.31 -7.62
C ASP A 280 24.64 -9.68 -8.61
N GLY A 281 24.86 -8.82 -9.60
CA GLY A 281 26.21 -8.63 -10.10
C GLY A 281 26.96 -7.89 -9.01
N THR A 282 27.41 -8.62 -7.98
CA THR A 282 28.54 -8.16 -7.19
C THR A 282 29.78 -8.39 -8.03
N VAL A 283 30.52 -7.29 -8.19
CA VAL A 283 31.80 -7.15 -8.90
C VAL A 283 32.69 -8.37 -8.75
N GLU A 284 33.14 -8.96 -9.87
CA GLU A 284 34.18 -9.98 -9.86
C GLU A 284 35.44 -9.45 -9.16
N THR A 285 35.81 -10.09 -8.06
CA THR A 285 37.17 -10.15 -7.51
C THR A 285 37.23 -11.50 -6.79
N LEU A 286 38.02 -12.51 -7.15
CA LEU A 286 39.30 -12.58 -7.83
C LEU A 286 39.39 -13.91 -8.60
N GLY A 287 39.71 -13.87 -9.88
CA GLY A 287 40.33 -14.98 -10.59
C GLY A 287 41.83 -14.71 -10.67
N THR A 288 42.60 -15.32 -9.78
CA THR A 288 44.06 -15.33 -9.88
C THR A 288 44.45 -16.05 -11.17
N SER A 289 45.26 -15.42 -12.01
CA SER A 289 46.17 -16.16 -12.88
C SER A 289 47.51 -15.43 -12.97
N PRO A 290 48.61 -16.19 -13.10
CA PRO A 290 49.95 -15.74 -12.75
C PRO A 290 50.63 -15.09 -13.96
N ALA A 291 51.36 -14.00 -13.74
CA ALA A 291 52.47 -13.61 -14.61
C ALA A 291 53.39 -12.61 -13.89
N ALA A 292 54.68 -12.81 -14.08
CA ALA A 292 55.79 -12.14 -13.41
C ALA A 292 56.27 -10.87 -14.13
N ASP A 293 57.03 -10.09 -13.35
CA ASP A 293 58.20 -9.27 -13.69
C ASP A 293 58.08 -7.88 -14.37
N ILE A 294 59.07 -7.06 -13.94
CA ILE A 294 59.62 -5.80 -14.49
C ILE A 294 58.85 -4.52 -14.07
N GLY A 295 59.43 -3.46 -13.48
CA GLY A 295 60.80 -3.03 -13.20
C GLY A 295 60.79 -1.53 -12.78
N THR A 296 61.79 -1.11 -12.03
CA THR A 296 62.04 0.17 -11.31
C THR A 296 61.99 1.49 -12.12
N SER A 297 61.61 2.62 -11.48
CA SER A 297 62.54 3.66 -10.96
C SER A 297 61.94 5.08 -10.75
N HIS A 298 62.32 5.66 -9.60
CA HIS A 298 62.45 7.06 -9.16
C HIS A 298 61.83 8.25 -9.92
N ALA A 299 61.04 9.06 -9.18
CA ALA A 299 61.18 10.53 -9.12
C ALA A 299 60.38 11.10 -7.92
N HIS A 300 60.90 12.13 -7.26
CA HIS A 300 60.28 12.82 -6.10
C HIS A 300 59.86 14.26 -6.49
N LEU A 301 58.84 14.75 -5.79
CA LEU A 301 58.34 16.14 -5.61
C LEU A 301 57.15 16.68 -6.44
N SER A 302 56.09 16.96 -5.66
CA SER A 302 55.26 18.19 -5.60
C SER A 302 53.84 18.18 -6.21
N GLY A 303 52.89 18.66 -5.38
CA GLY A 303 51.78 19.53 -5.83
C GLY A 303 50.36 18.95 -5.94
N PHE A 304 49.54 19.22 -4.90
CA PHE A 304 48.07 19.47 -4.89
C PHE A 304 47.03 18.52 -5.52
N ARG A 305 46.03 18.18 -4.67
CA ARG A 305 44.64 17.69 -4.95
C ARG A 305 44.57 16.36 -5.71
N THR A 306 43.77 15.35 -5.34
CA THR A 306 42.33 15.35 -4.98
C THR A 306 41.97 13.94 -4.48
N GLN A 307 40.79 13.82 -3.86
CA GLN A 307 39.95 12.61 -3.77
C GLN A 307 40.16 11.66 -2.56
N ARG A 308 39.00 11.17 -2.09
CA ARG A 308 38.69 10.24 -0.97
C ARG A 308 39.74 9.12 -0.82
N GLU A 309 39.98 8.57 0.36
CA GLU A 309 39.04 7.78 1.16
C GLU A 309 39.53 7.62 2.61
N GLN A 310 38.61 7.69 3.57
CA GLN A 310 38.78 6.90 4.79
C GLN A 310 37.43 6.29 5.18
N LEU A 311 37.41 4.96 4.98
CA LEU A 311 36.51 3.97 5.56
C LEU A 311 36.52 4.01 7.09
N THR A 312 35.59 3.22 7.62
CA THR A 312 35.30 2.89 9.01
C THR A 312 34.27 3.84 9.61
N LEU A 313 33.19 3.37 10.22
CA LEU A 313 32.91 2.10 10.90
C LEU A 313 31.52 1.66 10.42
N TRP A 314 31.19 0.38 10.26
CA TRP A 314 30.40 -0.44 11.19
C TRP A 314 30.39 -1.90 10.65
N PRO A 315 30.37 -2.91 11.53
CA PRO A 315 30.47 -4.32 11.13
C PRO A 315 29.19 -4.79 10.41
N GLU A 316 29.37 -5.27 9.18
CA GLU A 316 28.39 -6.12 8.48
C GLU A 316 28.32 -7.46 9.21
N ASN A 317 27.39 -7.60 10.15
CA ASN A 317 26.81 -8.86 10.66
C ASN A 317 25.82 -8.56 11.80
N ALA A 318 24.79 -7.74 11.56
CA ALA A 318 23.68 -7.61 12.51
C ALA A 318 22.42 -7.05 11.83
N ILE A 319 21.79 -7.86 10.97
CA ILE A 319 20.35 -7.68 10.72
C ILE A 319 19.64 -8.42 11.85
N PRO A 320 18.81 -7.75 12.68
CA PRO A 320 18.05 -8.41 13.73
C PRO A 320 17.19 -9.55 13.18
N ALA A 321 16.94 -10.56 14.02
CA ALA A 321 16.21 -11.77 13.66
C ALA A 321 14.91 -11.49 12.87
N PRO A 322 14.65 -12.22 11.77
CA PRO A 322 13.35 -12.23 11.10
C PRO A 322 12.25 -12.64 12.10
N ASN A 323 11.01 -12.14 11.91
CA ASN A 323 9.85 -12.66 12.64
C ASN A 323 9.75 -14.18 12.42
N LEU A 324 10.11 -14.95 13.45
CA LEU A 324 10.39 -16.40 13.40
C LEU A 324 9.20 -17.29 13.75
N SER A 325 7.97 -16.76 13.83
CA SER A 325 6.81 -17.60 14.15
C SER A 325 5.85 -17.69 12.97
N ASN A 326 5.88 -18.85 12.31
CA ASN A 326 4.73 -19.39 11.57
C ASN A 326 3.69 -19.85 12.60
N ASN A 327 3.13 -18.92 13.37
CA ASN A 327 2.12 -19.30 14.34
C ASN A 327 0.83 -19.55 13.57
N ARG A 328 0.38 -20.81 13.49
CA ARG A 328 -0.91 -21.19 12.89
C ARG A 328 -2.06 -20.38 13.50
N GLU A 329 -1.89 -19.88 14.72
CA GLU A 329 -2.82 -19.00 15.45
C GLU A 329 -2.80 -17.54 14.99
N SER A 330 -1.66 -16.99 14.56
CA SER A 330 -1.59 -15.60 14.04
C SER A 330 -2.33 -15.42 12.71
N ASN A 331 -2.69 -16.53 12.06
CA ASN A 331 -3.50 -16.57 10.83
C ASN A 331 -4.98 -16.85 11.09
N SER A 332 -5.41 -17.00 12.35
CA SER A 332 -6.81 -17.14 12.73
C SER A 332 -7.20 -16.01 13.66
N PHE A 333 -8.05 -15.08 13.19
CA PHE A 333 -8.77 -14.23 14.12
C PHE A 333 -10.12 -14.89 14.42
N PHE A 334 -10.40 -15.08 15.71
CA PHE A 334 -11.70 -15.55 16.18
C PHE A 334 -12.74 -14.48 15.87
N ALA A 335 -13.70 -14.80 15.01
CA ALA A 335 -14.96 -14.08 14.99
C ALA A 335 -15.57 -14.22 16.39
N THR A 336 -15.79 -13.12 17.09
CA THR A 336 -16.62 -13.12 18.30
C THR A 336 -18.05 -13.44 17.87
N ALA A 337 -18.36 -14.74 17.86
CA ALA A 337 -19.72 -15.23 17.72
C ALA A 337 -20.49 -15.01 19.03
N SER A 338 -21.73 -14.59 18.84
CA SER A 338 -22.81 -14.41 19.79
C SER A 338 -22.76 -15.31 21.04
N VAL A 339 -22.97 -14.69 22.20
CA VAL A 339 -23.19 -15.40 23.46
C VAL A 339 -24.51 -16.18 23.36
N GLU A 340 -24.41 -17.46 23.04
CA GLU A 340 -25.46 -18.44 23.27
C GLU A 340 -25.24 -19.02 24.68
N LYS A 341 -26.14 -18.65 25.60
CA LYS A 341 -26.14 -19.14 26.98
C LYS A 341 -26.54 -20.61 26.99
N GLN A 342 -25.64 -21.51 27.41
CA GLN A 342 -26.06 -22.77 28.06
C GLN A 342 -25.15 -23.18 29.22
N HIS A 343 -25.80 -23.25 30.39
CA HIS A 343 -25.69 -24.27 31.45
C HIS A 343 -24.31 -24.62 32.01
N GLY A 344 -23.91 -23.88 33.06
CA GLY A 344 -22.87 -24.26 34.01
C GLY A 344 -23.47 -24.73 35.33
N HIS A 345 -23.41 -26.04 35.53
CA HIS A 345 -23.63 -26.78 36.78
C HIS A 345 -22.69 -26.27 37.90
N LYS A 346 -23.19 -26.08 39.12
CA LYS A 346 -22.36 -25.97 40.33
C LYS A 346 -23.00 -26.70 41.52
N PRO A 347 -22.19 -27.30 42.42
CA PRO A 347 -22.61 -28.24 43.45
C PRO A 347 -23.08 -27.52 44.72
N GLY A 348 -23.78 -28.27 45.58
CA GLY A 348 -24.64 -27.76 46.63
C GLY A 348 -24.00 -27.49 48.00
N ASN A 349 -24.85 -26.96 48.89
CA ASN A 349 -25.04 -27.41 50.27
C ASN A 349 -26.33 -26.78 50.80
N GLY A 350 -27.10 -27.57 51.56
CA GLY A 350 -28.48 -27.26 51.93
C GLY A 350 -28.67 -26.51 53.24
N ALA A 351 -29.90 -26.05 53.45
CA ALA A 351 -30.67 -26.17 54.69
C ALA A 351 -32.09 -25.62 54.48
N GLU A 352 -33.06 -26.51 54.69
CA GLU A 352 -34.42 -26.39 55.25
C GLU A 352 -35.41 -25.23 54.95
N SER A 353 -36.67 -25.70 54.84
CA SER A 353 -37.96 -25.13 55.26
C SER A 353 -38.85 -24.35 54.25
N GLN A 354 -39.96 -25.00 53.88
CA GLN A 354 -41.23 -24.45 53.35
C GLN A 354 -42.05 -23.76 54.49
N PRO A 355 -43.22 -23.09 54.27
CA PRO A 355 -44.12 -23.05 53.09
C PRO A 355 -44.70 -21.67 52.68
N SER A 356 -45.45 -21.69 51.56
CA SER A 356 -46.42 -20.71 50.96
C SER A 356 -47.47 -20.12 51.94
N PRO A 357 -48.47 -19.24 51.59
CA PRO A 357 -49.01 -18.83 50.27
C PRO A 357 -49.57 -17.36 50.12
N CYS A 358 -50.22 -17.07 48.96
CA CYS A 358 -51.22 -16.00 48.66
C CYS A 358 -50.73 -14.52 48.73
N SER A 359 -51.06 -13.58 47.82
CA SER A 359 -52.39 -13.20 47.29
C SER A 359 -52.23 -12.17 46.14
N ASP A 360 -53.07 -12.25 45.11
CA ASP A 360 -53.54 -11.13 44.27
C ASP A 360 -54.49 -10.20 45.11
N PRO A 361 -55.07 -9.06 44.66
CA PRO A 361 -54.89 -8.24 43.43
C PRO A 361 -54.96 -6.70 43.67
N THR A 362 -54.95 -5.91 42.57
CA THR A 362 -55.76 -4.66 42.33
C THR A 362 -55.04 -3.30 42.19
N ARG A 363 -55.13 -2.79 40.94
CA ARG A 363 -55.31 -1.41 40.40
C ARG A 363 -54.98 -0.19 41.27
N LEU A 364 -54.28 0.81 40.68
CA LEU A 364 -54.89 2.04 40.12
C LEU A 364 -53.88 3.13 39.68
N PHE A 365 -54.25 3.88 38.63
CA PHE A 365 -53.79 5.22 38.17
C PHE A 365 -52.33 5.38 37.70
N ARG A 366 -51.95 6.18 36.67
CA ARG A 366 -52.55 6.84 35.49
C ARG A 366 -51.41 7.63 34.81
N GLY A 367 -51.41 7.65 33.48
CA GLY A 367 -50.77 8.69 32.64
C GLY A 367 -49.48 8.23 31.97
N SER A 368 -49.18 8.58 30.72
CA SER A 368 -49.90 9.34 29.69
C SER A 368 -49.06 9.20 28.40
N GLY A 369 -49.71 9.13 27.22
CA GLY A 369 -49.09 9.42 25.90
C GLY A 369 -48.30 8.26 25.26
N ALA A 370 -48.89 7.39 24.42
CA ALA A 370 -49.31 7.59 23.02
C ALA A 370 -48.15 7.68 21.99
N THR A 371 -47.57 6.51 21.71
CA THR A 371 -47.54 5.77 20.43
C THR A 371 -47.74 6.52 19.10
N GLU A 372 -46.73 6.32 18.23
CA GLU A 372 -46.75 6.00 16.79
C GLU A 372 -47.88 6.53 15.88
N ALA A 373 -47.52 6.97 14.68
CA ALA A 373 -47.52 6.09 13.50
C ALA A 373 -47.42 6.87 12.19
N ARG A 374 -46.62 6.32 11.30
CA ARG A 374 -46.53 6.64 9.87
C ARG A 374 -47.79 6.20 9.15
N THR A 375 -48.28 7.03 8.23
CA THR A 375 -48.91 6.54 7.00
C THR A 375 -48.67 7.53 5.84
N ARG A 376 -48.12 7.01 4.74
CA ARG A 376 -48.13 7.59 3.37
C ARG A 376 -49.59 7.84 2.92
N PRO A 377 -49.93 8.73 1.96
CA PRO A 377 -49.59 8.50 0.54
C PRO A 377 -49.58 9.71 -0.45
N ALA A 378 -49.21 9.35 -1.69
CA ALA A 378 -49.75 9.79 -2.99
C ALA A 378 -49.39 11.15 -3.62
N ALA A 379 -49.09 11.00 -4.91
CA ALA A 379 -48.78 11.96 -5.96
C ALA A 379 -49.76 13.15 -6.12
N ARG A 380 -49.22 14.29 -6.56
CA ARG A 380 -49.98 15.32 -7.28
C ARG A 380 -49.18 15.88 -8.45
N ARG A 381 -49.89 15.98 -9.58
CA ARG A 381 -49.53 16.61 -10.85
C ARG A 381 -49.34 18.13 -10.68
N LEU A 382 -48.53 18.73 -11.54
CA LEU A 382 -48.57 20.16 -11.88
C LEU A 382 -48.75 20.30 -13.41
N PRO A 383 -49.52 21.29 -13.89
CA PRO A 383 -49.79 21.49 -15.31
C PRO A 383 -48.86 22.50 -15.98
N ASP A 384 -48.93 22.51 -17.31
CA ASP A 384 -48.26 23.37 -18.29
C ASP A 384 -48.51 24.88 -18.11
N THR A 385 -47.51 25.70 -18.47
CA THR A 385 -47.74 27.04 -19.03
C THR A 385 -46.58 27.45 -19.95
N ASP A 386 -46.85 27.29 -21.24
CA ASP A 386 -46.72 28.25 -22.33
C ASP A 386 -45.38 28.82 -22.84
N ALA A 387 -45.40 28.99 -24.16
CA ALA A 387 -44.34 29.40 -25.06
C ALA A 387 -44.20 30.93 -25.15
N GLY A 388 -43.08 31.38 -25.74
CA GLY A 388 -42.89 32.76 -26.18
C GLY A 388 -41.47 33.05 -26.68
N GLU A 389 -41.26 32.85 -27.98
CA GLU A 389 -40.15 33.42 -28.75
C GLU A 389 -40.08 34.95 -28.60
N THR A 390 -38.87 35.53 -28.59
CA THR A 390 -38.43 36.56 -29.56
C THR A 390 -37.03 37.11 -29.22
N SER A 391 -36.26 37.32 -30.29
CA SER A 391 -35.00 38.08 -30.46
C SER A 391 -33.67 37.39 -30.14
#